data_AF-A0A6J3L9U1-F1
#
_entry.id   AF-A0A6J3L9U1-F1
#
_cell.length_a   1.000
_cell.length_b   1.000
_cell.length_c   1.000
_cell.angle_alpha   90.00
_cell.angle_beta   90.00
_cell.angle_gamma   90.00
#
_symmetry.space_group_name_H-M   'P 1'
#
loop_
_entity.id
_entity.type
_entity.pdbx_description
1 polymer ?
#
loop_
_entity_poly.entity_id
_entity_poly.type
_entity_poly.pdbx_seq_one_letter_code
_entity_poly.pdbx_strand_id
1 'polypeptide(L)'
;MSFLKSHDISISLTSTFMKLVGLWTSKNQLERRVRLITLIYAFSIILFALWIEVTDTYYSFGDLSTRIYNVCNILAILMPLLKMTVLLAHKQKFFRLIAYTQRRFWHENYDEYEKKIYMDCKRKCTVFVCFVIFTTKATLICYALSPILENIGRNESDRELPFNMWIDLPLTETPYYEITLLLQLMSLYYVGVGYFCFDNLLCVMSLHLATQFQILQYKMSRMTDLTNKEKGETNPKLFTGSSANKYYTVFKKYIQQHQALIAYCRKLESVFNLPVLAQVLAFSLVMCLDGYQILMPGAPTRTRFIFSFQLIACLCQLLMFTYSCDCIMQESTSVALAVYKGPWSFLPATESGMMMRKDLILVTIRSGVPCCITGYGFFVVSLETYTRVLSTAVSYFTLLRQTTQETLNS
;
A
#
# COMPACT_ATOMS: atom_id res chain seq x y z
N MET A 1 -4.03 6.18 -24.40
CA MET A 1 -3.32 5.68 -23.20
C MET A 1 -4.33 5.01 -22.28
N SER A 2 -4.55 3.73 -22.51
CA SER A 2 -5.28 2.83 -21.62
C SER A 2 -4.66 2.92 -20.22
N PHE A 3 -5.51 3.04 -19.22
CA PHE A 3 -5.08 3.07 -17.82
C PHE A 3 -4.40 1.72 -17.51
N LEU A 4 -3.06 1.75 -17.53
CA LEU A 4 -2.10 0.70 -17.18
C LEU A 4 -2.09 -0.54 -18.11
N LYS A 5 -1.78 -0.36 -19.41
CA LYS A 5 -1.24 -1.48 -20.22
C LYS A 5 0.28 -1.49 -19.99
N SER A 6 0.71 -2.10 -18.89
CA SER A 6 2.10 -2.54 -18.70
C SER A 6 2.10 -4.06 -18.74
N HIS A 7 3.16 -4.69 -19.26
CA HIS A 7 3.39 -6.14 -19.14
C HIS A 7 3.66 -6.58 -17.67
N ASP A 8 3.44 -5.70 -16.70
CA ASP A 8 3.62 -5.92 -15.27
C ASP A 8 2.28 -6.29 -14.62
N ILE A 9 2.21 -7.52 -14.11
CA ILE A 9 1.03 -8.11 -13.49
C ILE A 9 0.57 -7.29 -12.27
N SER A 10 1.50 -6.89 -11.39
CA SER A 10 1.18 -6.08 -10.19
C SER A 10 0.47 -4.78 -10.53
N ILE A 11 0.97 -4.06 -11.55
CA ILE A 11 0.43 -2.78 -11.99
C ILE A 11 -0.93 -2.97 -12.66
N SER A 12 -1.08 -4.02 -13.49
CA SER A 12 -2.35 -4.35 -14.15
C SER A 12 -3.45 -4.74 -13.14
N LEU A 13 -3.10 -5.54 -12.13
CA LEU A 13 -4.03 -5.90 -11.05
C LEU A 13 -4.43 -4.66 -10.24
N THR A 14 -3.45 -3.86 -9.82
CA THR A 14 -3.71 -2.62 -9.06
C THR A 14 -4.57 -1.65 -9.87
N SER A 15 -4.32 -1.53 -11.19
CA SER A 15 -5.16 -0.76 -12.12
C SER A 15 -6.62 -1.19 -12.10
N THR A 16 -6.84 -2.49 -12.14
CA THR A 16 -8.17 -3.08 -12.24
C THR A 16 -8.96 -2.82 -10.96
N PHE A 17 -8.35 -2.99 -9.79
CA PHE A 17 -8.97 -2.64 -8.52
C PHE A 17 -9.25 -1.13 -8.39
N MET A 18 -8.31 -0.28 -8.82
CA MET A 18 -8.52 1.17 -8.84
C MET A 18 -9.69 1.58 -9.75
N LYS A 19 -9.89 0.89 -10.88
CA LYS A 19 -11.07 1.08 -11.75
C LYS A 19 -12.36 0.62 -11.07
N LEU A 20 -12.36 -0.53 -10.40
CA LEU A 20 -13.53 -1.04 -9.68
C LEU A 20 -14.00 -0.03 -8.62
N VAL A 21 -13.06 0.61 -7.93
CA VAL A 21 -13.35 1.59 -6.88
C VAL A 21 -13.73 2.99 -7.43
N GLY A 22 -13.65 3.22 -8.74
CA GLY A 22 -14.03 4.52 -9.33
C GLY A 22 -12.89 5.53 -9.49
N LEU A 23 -11.63 5.11 -9.30
CA LEU A 23 -10.46 6.00 -9.30
C LEU A 23 -9.56 5.76 -10.51
N TRP A 24 -9.94 6.32 -11.66
CA TRP A 24 -9.09 6.35 -12.86
C TRP A 24 -9.09 7.71 -13.57
N THR A 25 -8.08 7.91 -14.43
CA THR A 25 -8.00 9.11 -15.28
C THR A 25 -8.97 8.96 -16.46
N SER A 26 -10.06 9.74 -16.46
CA SER A 26 -10.99 9.83 -17.60
C SER A 26 -10.45 10.81 -18.65
N LYS A 27 -10.64 10.45 -19.93
CA LYS A 27 -10.27 11.26 -21.10
C LYS A 27 -11.48 11.78 -21.84
N ASN A 28 -12.51 10.95 -21.93
CA ASN A 28 -13.75 11.27 -22.64
C ASN A 28 -14.85 11.66 -21.65
N GLN A 29 -15.83 12.45 -22.12
CA GLN A 29 -17.01 12.80 -21.30
C GLN A 29 -17.78 11.55 -20.83
N LEU A 30 -17.86 10.51 -21.68
CA LEU A 30 -18.47 9.22 -21.30
C LEU A 30 -17.69 8.54 -20.16
N GLU A 31 -16.37 8.43 -20.29
CA GLU A 31 -15.52 7.87 -19.22
C GLU A 31 -15.62 8.67 -17.91
N ARG A 32 -15.85 9.98 -18.01
CA ARG A 32 -16.03 10.85 -16.83
C ARG A 32 -17.33 10.52 -16.12
N ARG A 33 -18.41 10.28 -16.87
CA ARG A 33 -19.72 9.85 -16.34
C ARG A 33 -19.62 8.47 -15.73
N VAL A 34 -19.04 7.50 -16.44
CA VAL A 34 -18.83 6.13 -15.93
C VAL A 34 -18.03 6.14 -14.64
N ARG A 35 -16.97 6.95 -14.56
CA ARG A 35 -16.18 7.12 -13.33
C ARG A 35 -16.97 7.67 -12.16
N LEU A 36 -17.82 8.66 -12.42
CA LEU A 36 -18.65 9.23 -11.37
C LEU A 36 -19.67 8.20 -10.87
N ILE A 37 -20.29 7.46 -11.79
CA ILE A 37 -21.26 6.40 -11.46
C ILE A 37 -20.60 5.30 -10.63
N THR A 38 -19.44 4.78 -11.03
CA THR A 38 -18.74 3.73 -10.28
C THR A 38 -18.27 4.20 -8.91
N LEU A 39 -17.82 5.46 -8.79
CA LEU A 39 -17.44 6.05 -7.51
C LEU A 39 -18.65 6.20 -6.58
N ILE A 40 -19.77 6.73 -7.09
CA ILE A 40 -21.01 6.85 -6.33
C ILE A 40 -21.47 5.46 -5.89
N TYR A 41 -21.47 4.49 -6.79
CA TYR A 41 -21.84 3.12 -6.49
C TYR A 41 -20.95 2.49 -5.39
N ALA A 42 -19.63 2.61 -5.51
CA ALA A 42 -18.69 2.10 -4.50
C ALA A 42 -18.92 2.78 -3.13
N PHE A 43 -19.13 4.09 -3.11
CA PHE A 43 -19.39 4.83 -1.87
C PHE A 43 -20.73 4.43 -1.24
N SER A 44 -21.79 4.33 -2.04
CA SER A 44 -23.12 3.91 -1.58
C SER A 44 -23.10 2.50 -1.02
N ILE A 45 -22.39 1.57 -1.65
CA ILE A 45 -22.27 0.19 -1.17
C ILE A 45 -21.52 0.12 0.17
N ILE A 46 -20.42 0.85 0.32
CA ILE A 46 -19.67 0.84 1.57
C ILE A 46 -20.48 1.50 2.70
N LEU A 47 -21.23 2.56 2.40
CA LEU A 47 -22.16 3.18 3.36
C LEU A 47 -23.30 2.22 3.76
N PHE A 48 -23.81 1.44 2.82
CA PHE A 48 -24.81 0.41 3.10
C PHE A 48 -24.24 -0.68 4.02
N ALA A 49 -23.01 -1.14 3.79
CA ALA A 49 -22.33 -2.07 4.70
C ALA A 49 -22.15 -1.49 6.11
N LEU A 50 -21.74 -0.22 6.20
CA LEU A 50 -21.60 0.47 7.47
C LEU A 50 -22.93 0.58 8.22
N TRP A 51 -24.01 0.86 7.50
CA TRP A 51 -25.35 0.95 8.08
C TRP A 51 -25.78 -0.39 8.69
N ILE A 52 -25.59 -1.50 7.98
CA ILE A 52 -25.91 -2.86 8.50
C ILE A 52 -25.20 -3.09 9.83
N GLU A 53 -23.88 -2.93 9.88
CA GLU A 53 -23.08 -3.21 11.08
C GLU A 53 -23.39 -2.28 12.25
N VAL A 54 -23.69 -1.00 11.96
CA VAL A 54 -24.10 -0.05 12.99
C VAL A 54 -25.47 -0.41 13.55
N THR A 55 -26.42 -0.81 12.70
CA THR A 55 -27.73 -1.29 13.17
C THR A 55 -27.61 -2.56 13.99
N ASP A 56 -26.77 -3.50 13.57
CA ASP A 56 -26.57 -4.74 14.34
C ASP A 56 -25.93 -4.46 15.71
N THR A 57 -24.97 -3.54 15.78
CA THR A 57 -24.40 -3.10 17.07
C THR A 57 -25.43 -2.47 18.00
N TYR A 58 -26.40 -1.74 17.44
CA TYR A 58 -27.47 -1.11 18.22
C TYR A 58 -28.43 -2.13 18.83
N TYR A 59 -28.85 -3.13 18.06
CA TYR A 59 -29.77 -4.17 18.54
C TYR A 59 -29.09 -5.24 19.39
N SER A 60 -27.84 -5.60 19.07
CA SER A 60 -27.06 -6.62 19.78
C SER A 60 -26.30 -6.06 20.99
N PHE A 61 -26.78 -4.96 21.60
CA PHE A 61 -26.09 -4.30 22.72
C PHE A 61 -25.94 -5.20 23.96
N GLY A 62 -26.71 -6.28 24.11
CA GLY A 62 -26.65 -7.16 25.28
C GLY A 62 -25.41 -8.07 25.37
N ASP A 63 -24.79 -8.45 24.25
CA ASP A 63 -23.72 -9.45 24.22
C ASP A 63 -22.36 -8.82 23.87
N LEU A 64 -21.37 -9.00 24.76
CA LEU A 64 -20.02 -8.47 24.57
C LEU A 64 -19.30 -9.12 23.37
N SER A 65 -19.53 -10.41 23.10
CA SER A 65 -18.87 -11.14 22.00
C SER A 65 -19.27 -10.56 20.65
N THR A 66 -20.58 -10.44 20.45
CA THR A 66 -21.20 -9.89 19.25
C THR A 66 -20.86 -8.41 19.08
N ARG A 67 -20.78 -7.65 20.18
CA ARG A 67 -20.35 -6.24 20.12
C ARG A 67 -18.92 -6.09 19.63
N ILE A 68 -17.98 -6.88 20.16
CA ILE A 68 -16.58 -6.83 19.73
C ILE A 68 -16.47 -7.24 18.26
N TYR A 69 -17.25 -8.23 17.82
CA TYR A 69 -17.32 -8.69 16.42
C TYR A 69 -17.71 -7.53 15.50
N ASN A 70 -18.80 -6.84 15.82
CA ASN A 70 -19.30 -5.73 15.01
C ASN A 70 -18.32 -4.54 15.03
N VAL A 71 -17.70 -4.25 16.17
CA VAL A 71 -16.69 -3.18 16.27
C VAL A 71 -15.48 -3.47 15.38
N CYS A 72 -15.00 -4.73 15.30
CA CYS A 72 -13.94 -5.11 14.36
C CYS A 72 -14.36 -4.82 12.92
N ASN A 73 -15.56 -5.23 12.53
CA ASN A 73 -16.06 -5.05 11.16
C ASN A 73 -16.27 -3.58 10.82
N ILE A 74 -16.84 -2.79 11.73
CA ILE A 74 -16.99 -1.33 11.58
C ILE A 74 -15.63 -0.69 11.36
N LEU A 75 -14.62 -1.03 12.16
CA LEU A 75 -13.27 -0.49 12.00
C LEU A 75 -12.68 -0.86 10.63
N ALA A 76 -12.89 -2.10 10.18
CA ALA A 76 -12.48 -2.56 8.85
C ALA A 76 -13.20 -1.82 7.70
N ILE A 77 -14.47 -1.43 7.87
CA ILE A 77 -15.28 -0.67 6.89
C ILE A 77 -14.93 0.82 6.90
N LEU A 78 -14.60 1.40 8.05
CA LEU A 78 -14.23 2.82 8.17
C LEU A 78 -12.90 3.12 7.46
N MET A 79 -11.96 2.17 7.42
CA MET A 79 -10.68 2.31 6.73
C MET A 79 -10.81 2.64 5.23
N PRO A 80 -11.51 1.84 4.39
CA PRO A 80 -11.68 2.15 2.98
C PRO A 80 -12.46 3.46 2.76
N LEU A 81 -13.45 3.80 3.61
CA LEU A 81 -14.14 5.09 3.55
C LEU A 81 -13.16 6.26 3.77
N LEU A 82 -12.31 6.18 4.77
CA LEU A 82 -11.29 7.18 5.05
C LEU A 82 -10.30 7.31 3.89
N LYS A 83 -9.76 6.18 3.39
CA LYS A 83 -8.81 6.20 2.27
C LYS A 83 -9.44 6.80 1.01
N MET A 84 -10.68 6.43 0.70
CA MET A 84 -11.45 6.95 -0.43
C MET A 84 -11.65 8.46 -0.34
N THR A 85 -12.16 8.94 0.80
CA THR A 85 -12.45 10.36 1.00
C THR A 85 -11.18 11.22 0.91
N VAL A 86 -10.08 10.78 1.53
CA VAL A 86 -8.81 11.52 1.49
C VAL A 86 -8.20 11.53 0.09
N LEU A 87 -8.20 10.40 -0.62
CA LEU A 87 -7.67 10.35 -1.98
C LEU A 87 -8.52 11.16 -2.96
N LEU A 88 -9.84 11.26 -2.74
CA LEU A 88 -10.71 12.14 -3.51
C LEU A 88 -10.45 13.62 -3.22
N ALA A 89 -10.20 13.99 -1.97
CA ALA A 89 -9.77 15.34 -1.59
C ALA A 89 -8.44 15.71 -2.26
N HIS A 90 -7.50 14.76 -2.38
CA HIS A 90 -6.20 14.94 -3.01
C HIS A 90 -6.10 14.48 -4.48
N LYS A 91 -7.25 14.27 -5.16
CA LYS A 91 -7.31 13.62 -6.49
C LYS A 91 -6.36 14.22 -7.53
N GLN A 92 -6.20 15.54 -7.56
CA GLN A 92 -5.34 16.20 -8.54
C GLN A 92 -3.85 15.92 -8.30
N LYS A 93 -3.42 15.84 -7.04
CA LYS A 93 -2.04 15.50 -6.68
C LYS A 93 -1.79 14.01 -6.96
N PHE A 94 -2.74 13.17 -6.55
CA PHE A 94 -2.72 11.73 -6.75
C PHE A 94 -2.60 11.33 -8.24
N PHE A 95 -3.48 11.84 -9.11
CA PHE A 95 -3.40 11.53 -10.54
C PHE A 95 -2.13 12.07 -11.22
N ARG A 96 -1.62 13.24 -10.78
CA ARG A 96 -0.32 13.75 -11.23
C ARG A 96 0.82 12.83 -10.83
N LEU A 97 0.76 12.25 -9.63
CA LEU A 97 1.74 11.29 -9.14
C LEU A 97 1.74 10.03 -10.01
N ILE A 98 0.57 9.40 -10.21
CA ILE A 98 0.43 8.23 -11.10
C ILE A 98 0.97 8.52 -12.51
N ALA A 99 0.59 9.66 -13.09
CA ALA A 99 1.04 10.04 -14.42
C ALA A 99 2.56 10.25 -14.48
N TYR A 100 3.17 10.77 -13.42
CA TYR A 100 4.61 10.91 -13.31
C TYR A 100 5.30 9.55 -13.24
N THR A 101 4.83 8.65 -12.36
CA THR A 101 5.34 7.27 -12.22
C THR A 101 5.31 6.55 -13.56
N GLN A 102 4.19 6.65 -14.28
CA GLN A 102 4.03 6.00 -15.57
C GLN A 102 4.99 6.52 -16.64
N ARG A 103 5.23 7.84 -16.69
CA ARG A 103 6.10 8.43 -17.70
C ARG A 103 7.58 8.25 -17.40
N ARG A 104 7.96 8.28 -16.12
CA ARG A 104 9.37 8.33 -15.69
C ARG A 104 9.92 6.99 -15.19
N PHE A 105 9.10 6.12 -14.62
CA PHE A 105 9.56 4.87 -14.00
C PHE A 105 9.18 3.64 -14.83
N TRP A 106 8.03 3.65 -15.50
CA TRP A 106 7.53 2.52 -16.29
C TRP A 106 7.85 2.62 -17.78
N HIS A 107 9.07 3.08 -18.12
CA HIS A 107 9.57 3.05 -19.50
C HIS A 107 10.45 1.82 -19.72
N GLU A 108 10.49 1.29 -20.94
CA GLU A 108 11.29 0.08 -21.25
C GLU A 108 12.75 0.38 -21.63
N ASN A 109 13.13 1.66 -21.71
CA ASN A 109 14.48 2.10 -22.06
C ASN A 109 15.44 2.02 -20.86
N TYR A 110 15.81 0.79 -20.48
CA TYR A 110 16.79 0.51 -19.44
C TYR A 110 17.99 -0.26 -20.01
N ASP A 111 19.19 0.11 -19.59
CA ASP A 111 20.40 -0.68 -19.82
C ASP A 111 20.26 -2.08 -19.21
N GLU A 112 21.04 -3.05 -19.68
CA GLU A 112 20.94 -4.46 -19.26
C GLU A 112 20.98 -4.66 -17.74
N TYR A 113 21.86 -3.91 -17.04
CA TYR A 113 21.93 -3.94 -15.58
C TYR A 113 20.75 -3.22 -14.90
N GLU A 114 20.33 -2.06 -15.42
CA GLU A 114 19.14 -1.34 -14.93
C GLU A 114 17.88 -2.20 -15.09
N LYS A 115 17.79 -2.96 -16.18
CA LYS A 115 16.72 -3.91 -16.46
C LYS A 115 16.72 -5.05 -15.44
N LYS A 116 17.88 -5.55 -15.01
CA LYS A 116 17.96 -6.56 -13.94
C LYS A 116 17.40 -6.03 -12.62
N ILE A 117 17.83 -4.83 -12.19
CA ILE A 117 17.31 -4.17 -10.98
C ILE A 117 15.78 -3.98 -11.08
N TYR A 118 15.31 -3.45 -12.22
CA TYR A 118 13.89 -3.23 -12.48
C TYR A 118 13.08 -4.54 -12.44
N MET A 119 13.59 -5.61 -13.05
CA MET A 119 12.94 -6.92 -13.06
C MET A 119 12.86 -7.56 -11.67
N ASP A 120 13.90 -7.40 -10.85
CA ASP A 120 13.87 -7.85 -9.45
C ASP A 120 12.81 -7.11 -8.64
N CYS A 121 12.69 -5.79 -8.83
CA CYS A 121 11.61 -5.00 -8.23
C CYS A 121 10.23 -5.46 -8.70
N LYS A 122 10.05 -5.64 -10.02
CA LYS A 122 8.80 -6.14 -10.60
C LYS A 122 8.40 -7.49 -9.99
N ARG A 123 9.36 -8.40 -9.82
CA ARG A 123 9.14 -9.72 -9.19
C ARG A 123 8.70 -9.56 -7.73
N LYS A 124 9.42 -8.75 -6.93
CA LYS A 124 9.04 -8.45 -5.54
C LYS A 124 7.63 -7.85 -5.45
N CYS A 125 7.33 -6.83 -6.26
CA CYS A 125 6.00 -6.22 -6.32
C CYS A 125 4.91 -7.22 -6.70
N THR A 126 5.17 -8.12 -7.66
CA THR A 126 4.21 -9.13 -8.10
C THR A 126 3.93 -10.14 -6.99
N VAL A 127 4.98 -10.66 -6.34
CA VAL A 127 4.82 -11.59 -5.21
C VAL A 127 4.03 -10.93 -4.08
N PHE A 128 4.36 -9.69 -3.72
CA PHE A 128 3.67 -8.95 -2.66
C PHE A 128 2.19 -8.73 -2.97
N VAL A 129 1.89 -8.17 -4.14
CA VAL A 129 0.51 -7.88 -4.55
C VAL A 129 -0.30 -9.17 -4.66
N CYS A 130 0.24 -10.24 -5.26
CA CYS A 130 -0.45 -11.52 -5.36
C CYS A 130 -0.73 -12.14 -3.99
N PHE A 131 0.22 -12.05 -3.06
CA PHE A 131 0.07 -12.62 -1.73
C PHE A 131 -0.94 -11.83 -0.87
N VAL A 132 -0.98 -10.50 -0.96
CA VAL A 132 -2.03 -9.68 -0.33
C VAL A 132 -3.39 -10.01 -0.92
N ILE A 133 -3.50 -10.09 -2.25
CA ILE A 133 -4.76 -10.47 -2.91
C ILE A 133 -5.19 -11.86 -2.46
N PHE A 134 -4.28 -12.82 -2.38
CA PHE A 134 -4.58 -14.18 -1.93
C PHE A 134 -5.12 -14.19 -0.50
N THR A 135 -4.44 -13.54 0.44
CA THR A 135 -4.87 -13.49 1.85
C THR A 135 -6.20 -12.75 2.03
N THR A 136 -6.43 -11.63 1.32
CA THR A 136 -7.73 -10.95 1.34
C THR A 136 -8.82 -11.83 0.73
N LYS A 137 -8.57 -12.49 -0.41
CA LYS A 137 -9.55 -13.35 -1.07
C LYS A 137 -9.89 -14.56 -0.22
N ALA A 138 -8.92 -15.17 0.45
CA ALA A 138 -9.16 -16.23 1.43
C ALA A 138 -10.11 -15.75 2.53
N THR A 139 -9.87 -14.56 3.10
CA THR A 139 -10.75 -13.98 4.12
C THR A 139 -12.17 -13.73 3.60
N LEU A 140 -12.31 -13.17 2.40
CA LEU A 140 -13.62 -12.94 1.76
C LEU A 140 -14.37 -14.26 1.50
N ILE A 141 -13.66 -15.31 1.10
CA ILE A 141 -14.24 -16.64 0.91
C ILE A 141 -14.71 -17.22 2.25
N CYS A 142 -13.94 -17.05 3.32
CA CYS A 142 -14.36 -17.48 4.66
C CYS A 142 -15.66 -16.79 5.10
N TYR A 143 -15.79 -15.48 4.91
CA TYR A 143 -17.03 -14.75 5.16
C TYR A 143 -18.19 -15.26 4.29
N ALA A 144 -17.95 -15.53 3.00
CA ALA A 144 -18.98 -16.00 2.08
C ALA A 144 -19.43 -17.45 2.36
N LEU A 145 -18.54 -18.30 2.85
CA LEU A 145 -18.85 -19.69 3.20
C LEU A 145 -19.54 -19.83 4.56
N SER A 146 -19.35 -18.89 5.48
CA SER A 146 -19.98 -18.91 6.82
C SER A 146 -21.49 -19.18 6.76
N PRO A 147 -22.32 -18.39 6.06
CA PRO A 147 -23.76 -18.61 6.01
C PRO A 147 -24.14 -19.90 5.30
N ILE A 148 -23.33 -20.38 4.34
CA ILE A 148 -23.59 -21.64 3.65
C ILE A 148 -23.42 -22.81 4.62
N LEU A 149 -22.35 -22.80 5.41
CA LEU A 149 -22.07 -23.85 6.38
C LEU A 149 -23.10 -23.88 7.51
N GLU A 150 -23.55 -22.72 7.98
CA GLU A 150 -24.61 -22.63 9.00
C GLU A 150 -25.96 -23.16 8.54
N ASN A 151 -26.29 -22.92 7.27
CA ASN A 151 -27.60 -23.26 6.74
C ASN A 151 -27.67 -24.71 6.25
N ILE A 152 -26.54 -25.45 6.22
CA ILE A 152 -26.55 -26.90 5.97
C ILE A 152 -27.25 -27.59 7.15
N GLY A 153 -28.46 -28.07 6.91
CA GLY A 153 -29.27 -28.79 7.90
C GLY A 153 -30.32 -27.93 8.62
N ARG A 154 -30.46 -26.64 8.28
CA ARG A 154 -31.55 -25.78 8.76
C ARG A 154 -32.70 -25.72 7.75
N ASN A 155 -33.93 -25.58 8.26
CA ASN A 155 -35.12 -25.40 7.43
C ASN A 155 -35.20 -23.97 6.88
N GLU A 156 -36.07 -23.75 5.88
CA GLU A 156 -36.25 -22.44 5.22
C GLU A 156 -36.63 -21.30 6.19
N SER A 157 -37.24 -21.65 7.33
CA SER A 157 -37.69 -20.71 8.37
C SER A 157 -36.58 -20.18 9.29
N ASP A 158 -35.38 -20.74 9.26
CA ASP A 158 -34.29 -20.46 10.23
C ASP A 158 -32.94 -20.20 9.51
N ARG A 159 -32.98 -19.49 8.38
CA ARG A 159 -31.77 -19.18 7.61
C ARG A 159 -30.98 -18.02 8.25
N GLU A 160 -29.70 -18.25 8.52
CA GLU A 160 -28.77 -17.21 9.00
C GLU A 160 -28.12 -16.46 7.82
N LEU A 161 -28.06 -15.13 7.91
CA LEU A 161 -27.33 -14.25 6.99
C LEU A 161 -25.86 -14.07 7.45
N PRO A 162 -24.91 -13.80 6.53
CA PRO A 162 -23.52 -13.56 6.91
C PRO A 162 -23.33 -12.36 7.85
N PHE A 163 -24.17 -11.34 7.71
CA PHE A 163 -24.27 -10.21 8.63
C PHE A 163 -25.73 -10.02 9.03
N ASN A 164 -25.97 -9.90 10.34
CA ASN A 164 -27.32 -9.72 10.86
C ASN A 164 -27.91 -8.39 10.37
N MET A 165 -29.13 -8.45 9.85
CA MET A 165 -29.81 -7.30 9.27
C MET A 165 -31.17 -7.15 9.93
N TRP A 166 -31.40 -6.00 10.56
CA TRP A 166 -32.60 -5.73 11.35
C TRP A 166 -33.57 -4.84 10.56
N ILE A 167 -34.42 -5.47 9.74
CA ILE A 167 -35.47 -4.80 8.96
C ILE A 167 -36.79 -5.57 9.12
N ASP A 168 -37.91 -4.86 9.08
CA ASP A 168 -39.29 -5.40 9.04
C ASP A 168 -39.63 -6.10 7.71
N LEU A 169 -38.73 -6.93 7.19
CA LEU A 169 -38.91 -7.76 6.00
C LEU A 169 -38.73 -9.23 6.39
N PRO A 170 -39.44 -10.18 5.76
CA PRO A 170 -39.22 -11.61 5.99
C PRO A 170 -37.91 -12.04 5.30
N LEU A 171 -36.78 -11.76 5.94
CA LEU A 171 -35.43 -11.99 5.41
C LEU A 171 -35.03 -13.47 5.31
N THR A 172 -35.76 -14.37 5.98
CA THR A 172 -35.57 -15.82 5.92
C THR A 172 -36.27 -16.46 4.72
N GLU A 173 -37.32 -15.81 4.20
CA GLU A 173 -38.16 -16.36 3.13
C GLU A 173 -37.57 -16.12 1.74
N THR A 174 -37.80 -17.07 0.83
CA THR A 174 -37.46 -16.89 -0.59
C THR A 174 -38.46 -15.93 -1.25
N PRO A 175 -38.06 -15.00 -2.12
CA PRO A 175 -36.71 -14.73 -2.66
C PRO A 175 -35.90 -13.65 -1.91
N TYR A 176 -36.41 -13.13 -0.78
CA TYR A 176 -35.80 -12.02 -0.06
C TYR A 176 -34.43 -12.36 0.53
N TYR A 177 -34.30 -13.59 1.02
CA TYR A 177 -33.04 -14.13 1.51
C TYR A 177 -31.93 -14.08 0.44
N GLU A 178 -32.20 -14.60 -0.76
CA GLU A 178 -31.22 -14.66 -1.85
C GLU A 178 -30.79 -13.27 -2.33
N ILE A 179 -31.74 -12.33 -2.41
CA ILE A 179 -31.45 -10.94 -2.80
C ILE A 179 -30.56 -10.26 -1.75
N THR A 180 -30.88 -10.42 -0.48
CA THR A 180 -30.12 -9.82 0.64
C THR A 180 -28.73 -10.41 0.74
N LEU A 181 -28.60 -11.75 0.60
CA LEU A 181 -27.32 -12.45 0.56
C LEU A 181 -26.43 -11.92 -0.57
N LEU A 182 -26.97 -11.79 -1.79
CA LEU A 182 -26.23 -11.24 -2.93
C LEU A 182 -25.77 -9.80 -2.67
N LEU A 183 -26.62 -8.97 -2.09
CA LEU A 183 -26.29 -7.59 -1.77
C LEU A 183 -25.19 -7.47 -0.69
N GLN A 184 -25.25 -8.31 0.34
CA GLN A 184 -24.22 -8.38 1.40
C GLN A 184 -22.88 -8.89 0.83
N LEU A 185 -22.90 -9.91 -0.02
CA LEU A 185 -21.68 -10.43 -0.67
C LEU A 185 -21.03 -9.40 -1.60
N MET A 186 -21.83 -8.63 -2.35
CA MET A 186 -21.33 -7.52 -3.16
C MET A 186 -20.70 -6.45 -2.27
N SER A 187 -21.35 -6.11 -1.15
CA SER A 187 -20.86 -5.13 -0.20
C SER A 187 -19.53 -5.54 0.42
N LEU A 188 -19.45 -6.78 0.89
CA LEU A 188 -18.23 -7.40 1.41
C LEU A 188 -17.09 -7.37 0.38
N TYR A 189 -17.37 -7.68 -0.89
CA TYR A 189 -16.37 -7.60 -1.96
C TYR A 189 -15.83 -6.18 -2.14
N TYR A 190 -16.70 -5.17 -2.18
CA TYR A 190 -16.30 -3.77 -2.35
C TYR A 190 -15.52 -3.23 -1.15
N VAL A 191 -15.92 -3.57 0.07
CA VAL A 191 -15.17 -3.24 1.31
C VAL A 191 -13.77 -3.85 1.23
N GLY A 192 -13.68 -5.16 0.91
CA GLY A 192 -12.40 -5.85 0.78
C GLY A 192 -11.49 -5.21 -0.28
N VAL A 193 -12.01 -4.93 -1.48
CA VAL A 193 -11.24 -4.26 -2.54
C VAL A 193 -10.79 -2.87 -2.11
N GLY A 194 -11.67 -2.06 -1.50
CA GLY A 194 -11.33 -0.74 -1.00
C GLY A 194 -10.24 -0.77 0.08
N TYR A 195 -10.22 -1.82 0.90
CA TYR A 195 -9.29 -1.95 2.02
C TYR A 195 -7.83 -2.06 1.57
N PHE A 196 -7.53 -3.01 0.66
CA PHE A 196 -6.15 -3.29 0.23
C PHE A 196 -5.71 -2.53 -1.03
N CYS A 197 -6.64 -2.04 -1.86
CA CYS A 197 -6.29 -1.50 -3.18
C CYS A 197 -5.32 -0.31 -3.10
N PHE A 198 -5.57 0.62 -2.18
CA PHE A 198 -4.73 1.80 -1.99
C PHE A 198 -3.36 1.48 -1.42
N ASP A 199 -3.28 0.46 -0.58
CA ASP A 199 -2.05 0.06 0.07
C ASP A 199 -1.14 -0.65 -0.92
N ASN A 200 -1.72 -1.54 -1.74
CA ASN A 200 -1.00 -2.14 -2.85
C ASN A 200 -0.45 -1.08 -3.81
N LEU A 201 -1.23 -0.04 -4.13
CA LEU A 201 -0.76 1.06 -4.95
C LEU A 201 0.41 1.82 -4.30
N LEU A 202 0.28 2.15 -3.01
CA LEU A 202 1.32 2.84 -2.25
C LEU A 202 2.61 2.00 -2.17
N CYS A 203 2.50 0.70 -1.90
CA CYS A 203 3.62 -0.24 -1.88
C CYS A 203 4.33 -0.30 -3.24
N VAL A 204 3.57 -0.49 -4.34
CA VAL A 204 4.12 -0.54 -5.69
C VAL A 204 4.85 0.77 -6.05
N MET A 205 4.24 1.92 -5.77
CA MET A 205 4.89 3.23 -5.99
C MET A 205 6.15 3.41 -5.17
N SER A 206 6.14 2.94 -3.92
CA SER A 206 7.26 3.06 -2.98
C SER A 206 8.44 2.17 -3.39
N LEU A 207 8.17 0.92 -3.78
CA LEU A 207 9.19 0.01 -4.28
C LEU A 207 9.79 0.51 -5.60
N HIS A 208 8.97 1.02 -6.53
CA HIS A 208 9.50 1.62 -7.75
C HIS A 208 10.34 2.88 -7.46
N LEU A 209 9.95 3.71 -6.49
CA LEU A 209 10.77 4.84 -6.05
C LEU A 209 12.12 4.39 -5.48
N ALA A 210 12.13 3.40 -4.58
CA ALA A 210 13.37 2.82 -4.04
C ALA A 210 14.27 2.25 -5.16
N THR A 211 13.66 1.57 -6.14
CA THR A 211 14.35 1.05 -7.34
C THR A 211 14.99 2.16 -8.17
N GLN A 212 14.34 3.31 -8.30
CA GLN A 212 14.92 4.45 -9.01
C GLN A 212 16.11 5.07 -8.26
N PHE A 213 16.09 5.04 -6.92
CA PHE A 213 17.28 5.38 -6.13
C PHE A 213 18.41 4.36 -6.34
N GLN A 214 18.13 3.05 -6.39
CA GLN A 214 19.13 2.03 -6.73
C GLN A 214 19.74 2.24 -8.13
N ILE A 215 18.92 2.54 -9.13
CA ILE A 215 19.39 2.86 -10.48
C ILE A 215 20.28 4.11 -10.46
N LEU A 216 19.89 5.14 -9.69
CA LEU A 216 20.70 6.34 -9.53
C LEU A 216 22.05 6.04 -8.85
N GLN A 217 22.08 5.20 -7.82
CA GLN A 217 23.30 4.74 -7.16
C GLN A 217 24.23 4.03 -8.16
N TYR A 218 23.69 3.13 -8.98
CA TYR A 218 24.44 2.47 -10.03
C TYR A 218 25.04 3.48 -11.03
N LYS A 219 24.24 4.45 -11.50
CA LYS A 219 24.67 5.50 -12.44
C LYS A 219 25.77 6.38 -11.85
N MET A 220 25.63 6.78 -10.60
CA MET A 220 26.60 7.63 -9.91
C MET A 220 27.92 6.88 -9.63
N SER A 221 27.87 5.62 -9.21
CA SER A 221 29.08 4.84 -8.92
C SER A 221 29.89 4.47 -10.16
N ARG A 222 29.23 4.24 -11.31
CA ARG A 222 29.87 3.81 -12.57
C ARG A 222 29.88 4.86 -13.67
N MET A 223 29.81 6.14 -13.31
CA MET A 223 29.70 7.24 -14.26
C MET A 223 30.81 7.27 -15.32
N THR A 224 32.05 6.93 -14.94
CA THR A 224 33.19 6.86 -15.87
C THR A 224 33.01 5.74 -16.90
N ASP A 225 32.67 4.54 -16.44
CA ASP A 225 32.50 3.36 -17.29
C ASP A 225 31.37 3.57 -18.30
N LEU A 226 30.23 4.11 -17.85
CA LEU A 226 29.05 4.34 -18.68
C LEU A 226 29.34 5.38 -19.78
N THR A 227 30.01 6.48 -19.42
CA THR A 227 30.37 7.53 -20.38
C THR A 227 31.40 7.06 -21.41
N ASN A 228 32.29 6.12 -21.03
CA ASN A 228 33.28 5.53 -21.93
C ASN A 228 32.64 4.49 -22.87
N LYS A 229 31.71 3.67 -22.37
CA LYS A 229 30.97 2.67 -23.15
C LYS A 229 30.10 3.30 -24.23
N GLU A 230 29.43 4.42 -23.95
CA GLU A 230 28.67 5.18 -24.95
C GLU A 230 29.50 5.67 -26.14
N LYS A 231 30.84 5.82 -25.96
CA LYS A 231 31.74 6.28 -27.01
C LYS A 231 32.46 5.15 -27.77
N GLY A 232 32.33 3.90 -27.34
CA GLY A 232 33.10 2.79 -27.91
C GLY A 232 34.61 2.91 -27.68
N GLU A 233 35.06 3.70 -26.68
CA GLU A 233 36.48 3.91 -26.40
C GLU A 233 36.99 2.78 -25.47
N THR A 234 37.87 1.91 -25.98
CA THR A 234 38.41 0.74 -25.27
C THR A 234 39.46 1.07 -24.22
N ASN A 235 40.04 2.27 -24.27
CA ASN A 235 41.07 2.72 -23.34
C ASN A 235 40.54 3.81 -22.42
N PRO A 236 40.68 3.69 -21.09
CA PRO A 236 40.34 4.76 -20.15
C PRO A 236 41.32 5.91 -20.36
N LYS A 237 40.96 6.87 -21.23
CA LYS A 237 41.74 8.11 -21.37
C LYS A 237 41.71 8.83 -20.02
N LEU A 238 42.90 9.12 -19.49
CA LEU A 238 43.12 10.03 -18.38
C LEU A 238 42.20 11.26 -18.54
N PHE A 239 41.56 11.71 -17.46
CA PHE A 239 40.64 12.86 -17.48
C PHE A 239 41.29 14.10 -18.13
N THR A 240 41.09 14.28 -19.44
CA THR A 240 41.51 15.48 -20.17
C THR A 240 40.50 16.61 -19.92
N GLY A 241 40.93 17.87 -20.03
CA GLY A 241 40.07 19.04 -19.75
C GLY A 241 38.76 19.08 -20.53
N SER A 242 38.77 18.66 -21.80
CA SER A 242 37.55 18.53 -22.63
C SER A 242 36.61 17.40 -22.18
N SER A 243 37.18 16.29 -21.69
CA SER A 243 36.41 15.15 -21.18
C SER A 243 35.74 15.47 -19.83
N ALA A 244 36.40 16.26 -18.98
CA ALA A 244 35.90 16.68 -17.67
C ALA A 244 34.56 17.43 -17.75
N ASN A 245 34.40 18.32 -18.74
CA ASN A 245 33.14 19.04 -18.94
C ASN A 245 32.00 18.08 -19.32
N LYS A 246 32.26 17.05 -20.14
CA LYS A 246 31.27 16.03 -20.49
C LYS A 246 30.83 15.23 -19.25
N TYR A 247 31.76 14.74 -18.43
CA TYR A 247 31.41 14.05 -17.18
C TYR A 247 30.60 14.95 -16.24
N TYR A 248 30.94 16.23 -16.14
CA TYR A 248 30.18 17.19 -15.35
C TYR A 248 28.74 17.38 -15.85
N THR A 249 28.52 17.45 -17.17
CA THR A 249 27.15 17.52 -17.73
C THR A 249 26.32 16.28 -17.44
N VAL A 250 26.93 15.08 -17.48
CA VAL A 250 26.26 13.82 -17.12
C VAL A 250 25.93 13.80 -15.63
N PHE A 251 26.88 14.22 -14.78
CA PHE A 251 26.67 14.32 -13.34
C PHE A 251 25.53 15.29 -12.98
N LYS A 252 25.46 16.45 -13.64
CA LYS A 252 24.35 17.40 -13.46
C LYS A 252 22.98 16.77 -13.77
N LYS A 253 22.89 15.91 -14.78
CA LYS A 253 21.66 15.14 -15.08
C LYS A 253 21.31 14.18 -13.93
N TYR A 254 22.30 13.51 -13.33
CA TYR A 254 22.06 12.63 -12.18
C TYR A 254 21.64 13.40 -10.92
N ILE A 255 22.20 14.59 -10.69
CA ILE A 255 21.73 15.48 -9.61
C ILE A 255 20.27 15.89 -9.84
N GLN A 256 19.91 16.27 -11.07
CA GLN A 256 18.52 16.60 -11.41
C GLN A 256 17.59 15.40 -11.20
N GLN A 257 18.04 14.19 -11.55
CA GLN A 257 17.30 12.96 -11.27
C GLN A 257 17.13 12.75 -9.76
N HIS A 258 18.20 12.90 -8.97
CA HIS A 258 18.15 12.80 -7.50
C HIS A 258 17.12 13.77 -6.89
N GLN A 259 17.18 15.04 -7.29
CA GLN A 259 16.22 16.07 -6.85
C GLN A 259 14.79 15.72 -7.25
N ALA A 260 14.59 15.19 -8.45
CA ALA A 260 13.27 14.75 -8.92
C ALA A 260 12.72 13.57 -8.12
N LEU A 261 13.57 12.61 -7.72
CA LEU A 261 13.17 11.48 -6.86
C LEU A 261 12.81 11.96 -5.44
N ILE A 262 13.60 12.86 -4.86
CA ILE A 262 13.29 13.50 -3.58
C ILE A 262 11.94 14.23 -3.66
N ALA A 263 11.72 15.02 -4.71
CA ALA A 263 10.47 15.75 -4.91
C ALA A 263 9.28 14.82 -5.12
N TYR A 264 9.48 13.67 -5.78
CA TYR A 264 8.46 12.63 -5.91
C TYR A 264 8.12 12.01 -4.56
N CYS A 265 9.11 11.68 -3.73
CA CYS A 265 8.90 11.15 -2.37
C CYS A 265 8.04 12.11 -1.51
N ARG A 266 8.39 13.40 -1.49
CA ARG A 266 7.60 14.43 -0.78
C ARG A 266 6.16 14.54 -1.28
N LYS A 267 5.94 14.39 -2.59
CA LYS A 267 4.59 14.40 -3.17
C LYS A 267 3.80 13.16 -2.77
N LEU A 268 4.43 11.99 -2.80
CA LEU A 268 3.85 10.73 -2.33
C LEU A 268 3.42 10.85 -0.87
N GLU A 269 4.31 11.32 -0.01
CA GLU A 269 4.02 11.60 1.41
C GLU A 269 2.85 12.59 1.57
N SER A 270 2.85 13.71 0.84
CA SER A 270 1.77 14.71 0.95
C SER A 270 0.37 14.22 0.56
N VAL A 271 0.27 13.11 -0.18
CA VAL A 271 -1.00 12.51 -0.61
C VAL A 271 -1.44 11.41 0.37
N PHE A 272 -0.48 10.69 0.94
CA PHE A 272 -0.73 9.50 1.75
C PHE A 272 -0.46 9.69 3.25
N ASN A 273 0.01 10.85 3.71
CA ASN A 273 0.33 11.11 5.11
C ASN A 273 -0.82 10.78 6.10
N LEU A 274 -2.04 11.24 5.81
CA LEU A 274 -3.22 11.00 6.64
C LEU A 274 -3.72 9.54 6.53
N PRO A 275 -3.87 8.93 5.34
CA PRO A 275 -4.18 7.52 5.21
C PRO A 275 -3.19 6.61 5.94
N VAL A 276 -1.89 6.91 5.87
CA VAL A 276 -0.83 6.16 6.53
C VAL A 276 -0.93 6.28 8.06
N LEU A 277 -1.18 7.49 8.58
CA LEU A 277 -1.39 7.69 10.01
C LEU A 277 -2.58 6.87 10.52
N ALA A 278 -3.73 7.00 9.85
CA ALA A 278 -4.95 6.27 10.22
C ALA A 278 -4.74 4.75 10.15
N GLN A 279 -4.06 4.28 9.11
CA GLN A 279 -3.80 2.86 8.90
C GLN A 279 -2.92 2.23 9.98
N VAL A 280 -1.84 2.90 10.39
CA VAL A 280 -0.94 2.36 11.43
C VAL A 280 -1.65 2.26 12.78
N LEU A 281 -2.43 3.28 13.14
CA LEU A 281 -3.25 3.25 14.35
C LEU A 281 -4.29 2.13 14.29
N ALA A 282 -4.98 2.02 13.15
CA ALA A 282 -6.00 1.00 12.94
C ALA A 282 -5.45 -0.42 13.00
N PHE A 283 -4.29 -0.69 12.42
CA PHE A 283 -3.70 -2.04 12.48
C PHE A 283 -3.44 -2.50 13.90
N SER A 284 -3.00 -1.62 14.80
CA SER A 284 -2.79 -2.00 16.21
C SER A 284 -4.11 -2.42 16.89
N LEU A 285 -5.19 -1.69 16.63
CA LEU A 285 -6.52 -1.96 17.18
C LEU A 285 -7.13 -3.22 16.54
N VAL A 286 -7.11 -3.34 15.21
CA VAL A 286 -7.63 -4.50 14.48
C VAL A 286 -6.91 -5.77 14.92
N MET A 287 -5.57 -5.79 14.96
CA MET A 287 -4.83 -6.98 15.37
C MET A 287 -5.12 -7.38 16.83
N CYS A 288 -5.29 -6.41 17.72
CA CYS A 288 -5.68 -6.66 19.10
C CYS A 288 -7.07 -7.31 19.19
N LEU A 289 -8.06 -6.75 18.50
CA LEU A 289 -9.44 -7.23 18.53
C LEU A 289 -9.60 -8.57 17.79
N ASP A 290 -8.90 -8.76 16.67
CA ASP A 290 -8.84 -10.04 15.95
C ASP A 290 -8.25 -11.14 16.85
N GLY A 291 -7.13 -10.85 17.53
CA GLY A 291 -6.52 -11.76 18.50
C GLY A 291 -7.48 -12.14 19.64
N TYR A 292 -8.25 -11.16 20.13
CA TYR A 292 -9.29 -11.40 21.13
C TYR A 292 -10.39 -12.34 20.61
N GLN A 293 -10.92 -12.09 19.40
CA GLN A 293 -11.96 -12.94 18.82
C GLN A 293 -11.50 -14.38 18.54
N ILE A 294 -10.22 -14.56 18.20
CA ILE A 294 -9.65 -15.90 17.99
C ILE A 294 -9.58 -16.68 19.30
N LEU A 295 -9.16 -16.03 20.40
CA LEU A 295 -8.93 -16.70 21.69
C LEU A 295 -10.16 -16.71 22.62
N MET A 296 -11.25 -16.03 22.27
CA MET A 296 -12.44 -15.98 23.10
C MET A 296 -13.04 -17.39 23.33
N PRO A 297 -13.28 -17.78 24.60
CA PRO A 297 -14.00 -19.01 24.93
C PRO A 297 -15.45 -18.96 24.43
N GLY A 298 -15.93 -20.03 23.81
CA GLY A 298 -17.30 -20.10 23.27
C GLY A 298 -17.49 -19.46 21.89
N ALA A 299 -16.46 -18.80 21.32
CA ALA A 299 -16.54 -18.29 19.96
C ALA A 299 -16.75 -19.42 18.95
N PRO A 300 -17.71 -19.31 18.00
CA PRO A 300 -17.92 -20.30 16.96
C PRO A 300 -16.65 -20.54 16.14
N THR A 301 -16.45 -21.78 15.70
CA THR A 301 -15.30 -22.17 14.86
C THR A 301 -15.19 -21.32 13.59
N ARG A 302 -16.32 -20.88 13.01
CA ARG A 302 -16.39 -19.99 11.83
C ARG A 302 -15.68 -18.66 12.09
N THR A 303 -16.01 -18.03 13.22
CA THR A 303 -15.51 -16.74 13.68
C THR A 303 -14.00 -16.82 13.85
N ARG A 304 -13.52 -17.90 14.48
CA ARG A 304 -12.08 -18.14 14.64
C ARG A 304 -11.35 -18.23 13.31
N PHE A 305 -11.89 -18.94 12.32
CA PHE A 305 -11.25 -19.02 11.00
C PHE A 305 -11.22 -17.66 10.29
N ILE A 306 -12.35 -16.95 10.28
CA ILE A 306 -12.47 -15.62 9.66
C ILE A 306 -11.43 -14.66 10.23
N PHE A 307 -11.39 -14.49 11.56
CA PHE A 307 -10.45 -13.57 12.20
C PHE A 307 -9.00 -14.05 12.13
N SER A 308 -8.74 -15.36 12.06
CA SER A 308 -7.38 -15.87 11.84
C SER A 308 -6.85 -15.46 10.47
N PHE A 309 -7.65 -15.61 9.40
CA PHE A 309 -7.25 -15.16 8.06
C PHE A 309 -7.15 -13.63 7.98
N GLN A 310 -8.05 -12.90 8.64
CA GLN A 310 -7.99 -11.43 8.74
C GLN A 310 -6.71 -10.96 9.45
N LEU A 311 -6.33 -11.60 10.57
CA LEU A 311 -5.11 -11.29 11.31
C LEU A 311 -3.86 -11.55 10.46
N ILE A 312 -3.80 -12.69 9.77
CA ILE A 312 -2.70 -13.01 8.85
C ILE A 312 -2.63 -11.96 7.72
N ALA A 313 -3.77 -11.60 7.12
CA ALA A 313 -3.83 -10.59 6.09
C ALA A 313 -3.31 -9.23 6.60
N CYS A 314 -3.73 -8.80 7.79
CA CYS A 314 -3.27 -7.55 8.41
C CYS A 314 -1.78 -7.55 8.70
N LEU A 315 -1.23 -8.64 9.27
CA LEU A 315 0.20 -8.79 9.54
C LEU A 315 1.02 -8.68 8.25
N CYS A 316 0.59 -9.37 7.19
CA CYS A 316 1.29 -9.38 5.92
C CYS A 316 1.20 -8.02 5.21
N GLN A 317 0.04 -7.38 5.23
CA GLN A 317 -0.17 -6.06 4.64
C GLN A 317 0.66 -4.98 5.36
N LEU A 318 0.68 -5.00 6.69
CA LEU A 318 1.52 -4.10 7.48
C LEU A 318 3.00 -4.32 7.17
N LEU A 319 3.47 -5.57 7.16
CA LEU A 319 4.86 -5.91 6.86
C LEU A 319 5.30 -5.40 5.48
N MET A 320 4.48 -5.65 4.45
CA MET A 320 4.80 -5.21 3.08
C MET A 320 4.81 -3.69 2.96
N PHE A 321 3.87 -3.02 3.62
CA PHE A 321 3.81 -1.57 3.64
C PHE A 321 5.06 -0.96 4.32
N THR A 322 5.41 -1.43 5.51
CA THR A 322 6.58 -0.95 6.25
C THR A 322 7.89 -1.28 5.54
N TYR A 323 8.01 -2.48 4.96
CA TYR A 323 9.18 -2.89 4.18
C TYR A 323 9.37 -1.99 2.95
N SER A 324 8.29 -1.68 2.23
CA SER A 324 8.36 -0.82 1.04
C SER A 324 8.83 0.60 1.39
N CYS A 325 8.41 1.14 2.55
CA CYS A 325 8.88 2.43 3.05
C CYS A 325 10.33 2.38 3.51
N ASP A 326 10.73 1.31 4.20
CA ASP A 326 12.09 1.09 4.67
C ASP A 326 13.08 1.00 3.50
N CYS A 327 12.71 0.34 2.40
CA CYS A 327 13.49 0.33 1.17
C CYS A 327 13.73 1.75 0.62
N ILE A 328 12.74 2.66 0.64
CA ILE A 328 12.98 4.05 0.20
C ILE A 328 14.06 4.70 1.08
N MET A 329 13.94 4.52 2.39
CA MET A 329 14.87 5.08 3.36
C MET A 329 16.29 4.59 3.10
N GLN A 330 16.50 3.27 3.07
CA GLN A 330 17.80 2.64 2.83
C GLN A 330 18.41 3.03 1.48
N GLU A 331 17.62 3.02 0.41
CA GLU A 331 18.13 3.31 -0.94
C GLU A 331 18.40 4.80 -1.16
N SER A 332 17.66 5.69 -0.48
CA SER A 332 17.92 7.12 -0.53
C SER A 332 19.21 7.50 0.19
N THR A 333 19.53 6.86 1.32
CA THR A 333 20.77 7.09 2.07
C THR A 333 21.98 6.48 1.39
N SER A 334 21.80 5.32 0.74
CA SER A 334 22.87 4.61 0.02
C SER A 334 23.40 5.37 -1.19
N VAL A 335 22.70 6.42 -1.67
CA VAL A 335 23.22 7.38 -2.65
C VAL A 335 24.54 8.01 -2.20
N ALA A 336 24.69 8.33 -0.91
CA ALA A 336 25.95 8.88 -0.37
C ALA A 336 27.11 7.89 -0.56
N LEU A 337 26.87 6.62 -0.26
CA LEU A 337 27.88 5.56 -0.42
C LEU A 337 28.20 5.32 -1.90
N ALA A 338 27.21 5.37 -2.78
CA ALA A 338 27.40 5.20 -4.21
C ALA A 338 28.22 6.34 -4.83
N VAL A 339 27.98 7.57 -4.38
CA VAL A 339 28.79 8.75 -4.74
C VAL A 339 30.23 8.60 -4.26
N TYR A 340 30.43 8.14 -3.02
CA TYR A 340 31.75 7.89 -2.46
C TYR A 340 32.53 6.77 -3.19
N LYS A 341 31.84 5.73 -3.67
CA LYS A 341 32.44 4.66 -4.49
C LYS A 341 32.73 5.11 -5.93
N GLY A 342 32.18 6.26 -6.35
CA GLY A 342 32.39 6.80 -7.68
C GLY A 342 33.83 7.30 -7.91
N PRO A 343 34.17 7.66 -9.15
CA PRO A 343 35.53 8.04 -9.57
C PRO A 343 35.91 9.48 -9.17
N TRP A 344 35.54 9.93 -7.96
CA TRP A 344 35.76 11.30 -7.50
C TRP A 344 37.23 11.63 -7.25
N SER A 345 38.05 10.63 -6.90
CA SER A 345 39.49 10.78 -6.66
C SER A 345 40.28 11.07 -7.94
N PHE A 346 39.80 10.59 -9.09
CA PHE A 346 40.47 10.74 -10.38
C PHE A 346 40.09 12.04 -11.12
N LEU A 347 39.26 12.89 -10.51
CA LEU A 347 38.83 14.16 -11.11
C LEU A 347 40.02 15.12 -11.28
N PRO A 348 40.23 15.72 -12.46
CA PRO A 348 41.33 16.64 -12.72
C PRO A 348 41.11 17.97 -11.99
N ALA A 349 42.20 18.70 -11.70
CA ALA A 349 42.16 20.02 -11.07
C ALA A 349 41.71 21.16 -12.02
N THR A 350 40.83 20.86 -12.97
CA THR A 350 40.18 21.85 -13.83
C THR A 350 38.99 22.48 -13.13
N GLU A 351 38.51 23.63 -13.61
CA GLU A 351 37.32 24.31 -13.06
C GLU A 351 36.12 23.34 -12.93
N SER A 352 35.81 22.58 -13.98
CA SER A 352 34.72 21.60 -13.97
C SER A 352 34.94 20.47 -12.96
N GLY A 353 36.18 20.02 -12.76
CA GLY A 353 36.52 19.00 -11.77
C GLY A 353 36.37 19.51 -10.33
N MET A 354 36.76 20.75 -10.07
CA MET A 354 36.55 21.40 -8.76
C MET A 354 35.07 21.62 -8.46
N MET A 355 34.28 22.07 -9.45
CA MET A 355 32.82 22.20 -9.30
C MET A 355 32.18 20.84 -9.01
N MET A 356 32.57 19.80 -9.75
CA MET A 356 32.07 18.44 -9.53
C MET A 356 32.36 17.94 -8.10
N ARG A 357 33.56 18.18 -7.56
CA ARG A 357 33.89 17.81 -6.17
C ARG A 357 32.99 18.52 -5.16
N LYS A 358 32.74 19.83 -5.32
CA LYS A 358 31.82 20.59 -4.44
C LYS A 358 30.39 20.05 -4.52
N ASP A 359 29.92 19.78 -5.73
CA ASP A 359 28.58 19.22 -5.97
C ASP A 359 28.44 17.80 -5.40
N LEU A 360 29.48 16.95 -5.48
CA LEU A 360 29.51 15.62 -4.86
C LEU A 360 29.38 15.71 -3.33
N ILE A 361 30.09 16.63 -2.69
CA ILE A 361 29.98 16.87 -1.24
C ILE A 361 28.53 17.24 -0.89
N LEU A 362 27.90 18.13 -1.66
CA LEU A 362 26.52 18.54 -1.43
C LEU A 362 25.54 17.37 -1.59
N VAL A 363 25.75 16.51 -2.60
CA VAL A 363 24.95 15.29 -2.77
C VAL A 363 25.11 14.37 -1.57
N THR A 364 26.34 14.13 -1.10
CA THR A 364 26.62 13.30 0.08
C THR A 364 25.93 13.82 1.33
N ILE A 365 26.05 15.13 1.61
CA ILE A 365 25.39 15.78 2.76
C ILE A 365 23.87 15.62 2.64
N ARG A 366 23.29 15.89 1.45
CA ARG A 366 21.85 15.75 1.24
C ARG A 366 21.39 14.30 1.41
N SER A 367 22.12 13.33 0.86
CA SER A 367 21.79 11.91 0.96
C SER A 367 21.91 11.37 2.38
N GLY A 368 22.67 12.03 3.27
CA GLY A 368 22.67 11.72 4.70
C GLY A 368 21.31 11.90 5.38
N VAL A 369 20.39 12.68 4.79
CA VAL A 369 19.01 12.81 5.28
C VAL A 369 18.10 11.85 4.48
N PRO A 370 17.58 10.78 5.10
CA PRO A 370 16.75 9.80 4.41
C PRO A 370 15.48 10.42 3.83
N CYS A 371 15.07 9.93 2.66
CA CYS A 371 13.72 10.13 2.17
C CYS A 371 12.80 9.10 2.83
N CYS A 372 11.75 9.56 3.49
CA CYS A 372 10.84 8.70 4.22
C CYS A 372 9.39 9.15 4.04
N ILE A 373 8.46 8.23 4.31
CA ILE A 373 7.04 8.51 4.37
C ILE A 373 6.66 8.61 5.85
N THR A 374 6.06 9.71 6.27
CA THR A 374 5.63 9.92 7.65
C THR A 374 4.11 9.85 7.81
N GLY A 375 3.67 9.40 8.99
CA GLY A 375 2.27 9.51 9.43
C GLY A 375 2.00 10.93 9.91
N TYR A 376 1.74 11.86 8.99
CA TYR A 376 1.46 13.28 9.30
C TYR A 376 2.54 13.95 10.18
N GLY A 377 3.79 13.52 10.05
CA GLY A 377 4.92 14.02 10.86
C GLY A 377 5.05 13.44 12.27
N PHE A 378 4.12 12.60 12.75
CA PHE A 378 4.21 12.00 14.10
C PHE A 378 5.30 10.94 14.21
N PHE A 379 5.43 10.10 13.18
CA PHE A 379 6.43 9.05 13.13
C PHE A 379 6.81 8.73 11.68
N VAL A 380 8.03 8.23 11.53
CA VAL A 380 8.53 7.69 10.26
C VAL A 380 8.07 6.24 10.12
N VAL A 381 7.58 5.87 8.93
CA VAL A 381 7.23 4.48 8.63
C VAL A 381 8.49 3.70 8.22
N SER A 382 8.85 2.71 9.03
CA SER A 382 9.98 1.80 8.81
C SER A 382 9.64 0.40 9.31
N LEU A 383 10.58 -0.55 9.14
CA LEU A 383 10.42 -1.89 9.73
C LEU A 383 10.40 -1.86 11.27
N GLU A 384 10.95 -0.81 11.89
CA GLU A 384 10.83 -0.59 13.33
C GLU A 384 9.39 -0.22 13.73
N THR A 385 8.66 0.51 12.87
CA THR A 385 7.24 0.77 13.09
C THR A 385 6.44 -0.54 13.14
N TYR A 386 6.77 -1.52 12.30
CA TYR A 386 6.11 -2.84 12.30
C TYR A 386 6.23 -3.52 13.67
N THR A 387 7.44 -3.59 14.24
CA THR A 387 7.67 -4.23 15.54
C THR A 387 6.98 -3.49 16.68
N ARG A 388 7.00 -2.14 16.65
CA ARG A 388 6.28 -1.32 17.64
C ARG A 388 4.76 -1.52 17.60
N VAL A 389 4.18 -1.56 16.39
CA VAL A 389 2.74 -1.80 16.22
C VAL A 389 2.36 -3.20 16.71
N LEU A 390 3.15 -4.22 16.39
CA LEU A 390 2.92 -5.58 16.86
C LEU A 390 3.01 -5.68 18.40
N SER A 391 4.04 -5.08 19.00
CA SER A 391 4.19 -5.03 20.46
C SER A 391 2.98 -4.35 21.11
N THR A 392 2.54 -3.22 20.55
CA THR A 392 1.38 -2.46 21.04
C THR A 392 0.09 -3.27 20.95
N ALA A 393 -0.13 -3.97 19.84
CA ALA A 393 -1.28 -4.85 19.65
C ALA A 393 -1.29 -5.99 20.68
N VAL A 394 -0.14 -6.64 20.92
CA VAL A 394 -0.01 -7.70 21.94
C VAL A 394 -0.26 -7.15 23.34
N SER A 395 0.26 -5.97 23.68
CA SER A 395 0.02 -5.33 24.98
C SER A 395 -1.47 -5.03 25.21
N TYR A 396 -2.14 -4.41 24.24
CA TYR A 396 -3.58 -4.16 24.34
C TYR A 396 -4.39 -5.45 24.39
N PHE A 397 -3.99 -6.47 23.63
CA PHE A 397 -4.62 -7.78 23.69
C PHE A 397 -4.51 -8.41 25.08
N THR A 398 -3.32 -8.37 25.70
CA THR A 398 -3.12 -8.90 27.05
C THR A 398 -3.94 -8.13 28.09
N LEU A 399 -4.02 -6.81 27.98
CA LEU A 399 -4.85 -5.98 28.87
C LEU A 399 -6.33 -6.32 28.73
N LEU A 400 -6.86 -6.37 27.50
CA LEU A 400 -8.24 -6.70 27.23
C LEU A 400 -8.60 -8.09 27.78
N ARG A 401 -7.72 -9.07 27.56
CA ARG A 401 -7.89 -10.43 28.08
C ARG A 401 -7.94 -10.45 29.61
N GLN A 402 -7.04 -9.73 30.28
CA GLN A 402 -7.00 -9.66 31.74
C GLN A 402 -8.29 -9.02 32.29
N THR A 403 -8.73 -7.90 31.73
CA THR A 403 -9.96 -7.22 32.16
C THR A 403 -11.19 -8.11 31.99
N THR A 404 -11.28 -8.88 30.89
CA THR A 404 -12.39 -9.80 30.67
C THR A 404 -12.38 -10.93 31.70
N GLN A 405 -11.21 -11.50 32.01
CA GLN A 405 -11.08 -12.55 33.02
C GLN A 405 -11.47 -12.04 34.42
N GLU A 406 -11.10 -10.81 34.76
CA GLU A 406 -11.49 -10.18 36.03
C GLU A 406 -13.02 -10.01 36.12
N THR A 407 -13.68 -9.52 35.07
CA THR A 407 -15.15 -9.38 35.03
C THR A 407 -15.92 -10.70 35.03
N LEU A 408 -15.32 -11.80 34.55
CA LEU A 408 -15.94 -13.14 34.61
C LEU A 408 -15.81 -13.78 35.99
N ASN A 409 -14.84 -13.34 36.81
CA ASN A 409 -14.58 -13.87 38.14
C ASN A 409 -15.22 -13.03 39.27
N SER A 410 -15.71 -11.82 38.95
CA SER A 410 -16.49 -10.93 39.85
C SER A 410 -17.99 -11.14 39.66
#